data_AF-A0A847M3U7-F1
#
_entry.id   AF-A0A847M3U7-F1
#
_cell.length_a   1.000
_cell.length_b   1.000
_cell.length_c   1.000
_cell.angle_alpha   90.00
_cell.angle_beta   90.00
_cell.angle_gamma   90.00
#
_symmetry.space_group_name_H-M   'P 1'
#
loop_
_entity.id
_entity.type
_entity.pdbx_description
1 polymer ?
#
loop_
_entity_poly.entity_id
_entity_poly.type
_entity_poly.pdbx_seq_one_letter_code
_entity_poly.pdbx_strand_id
1 'polypeptide(L)'
;MGTKESPSLLTELIYFSIKDVGRAIDMKKLESPALYARLSGKKLGSPLPLRKDTPTSLALPQPVWFAFEEVEAEGLGKVYPSAKVYNDGAVTILLRGKGYFKLDELGPLSHSPLIKSQNYSYTFEDFANRLFGRLLDAIGDAIIDGIERSNLQEEHYLAYCFLEYPEHPGAFVQNYRHIFASLLIGEPDSTLLHETQIQAALARPFSYRSDDLAIFDMDHCIIFDAQHDYEDILLIIEHANYRLLELRALDRLLDLRLDEAERDLTVYGIEKNKKRKGKTRLRGKTPQRKFARIQALRFEALFILENLENSSKIIGDYFLGQIYSRLCEIFNTEGWSRSVERRLDVLSSVYDMVKTDSAERRTLVLEIVFIIVCIVLPLIQIWQALILK
;
A
#
# COMPACT_ATOMS: atom_id res chain seq x y z
N MET A 1 -20.48 23.87 30.89
CA MET A 1 -19.13 23.49 31.39
C MET A 1 -18.16 24.51 30.85
N GLY A 2 -17.49 25.28 31.71
CA GLY A 2 -16.49 26.24 31.24
C GLY A 2 -15.40 25.49 30.48
N THR A 3 -15.16 25.87 29.23
CA THR A 3 -14.06 25.36 28.41
C THR A 3 -12.77 25.72 29.12
N LYS A 4 -12.21 24.77 29.86
CA LYS A 4 -10.88 24.89 30.46
C LYS A 4 -9.93 25.07 29.27
N GLU A 5 -9.29 26.23 29.15
CA GLU A 5 -8.35 26.47 28.06
C GLU A 5 -7.33 25.33 28.03
N SER A 6 -7.13 24.75 26.83
CA SER A 6 -6.16 23.68 26.65
C SER A 6 -4.74 24.25 26.83
N PRO A 7 -3.82 23.53 27.47
CA PRO A 7 -2.44 23.97 27.59
C PRO A 7 -1.79 24.02 26.20
N SER A 8 -0.87 24.96 26.00
CA SER A 8 0.01 24.93 24.84
C SER A 8 1.14 23.94 25.12
N LEU A 9 1.28 22.95 24.25
CA LEU A 9 2.22 21.83 24.42
C LEU A 9 3.20 21.79 23.27
N LEU A 10 4.44 21.39 23.58
CA LEU A 10 5.41 21.05 22.56
C LEU A 10 4.99 19.74 21.87
N THR A 11 4.65 19.83 20.60
CA THR A 11 4.18 18.70 19.79
C THR A 11 5.00 18.63 18.51
N GLU A 12 5.48 17.43 18.19
CA GLU A 12 6.04 17.09 16.90
C GLU A 12 4.95 16.48 16.02
N LEU A 13 4.74 17.05 14.83
CA LEU A 13 3.87 16.51 13.80
C LEU A 13 4.73 15.76 12.79
N ILE A 14 4.35 14.51 12.53
CA ILE A 14 5.07 13.64 11.61
C ILE A 14 4.07 13.08 10.61
N TYR A 15 4.11 13.62 9.41
CA TYR A 15 3.32 13.16 8.29
C TYR A 15 4.16 12.22 7.42
N PHE A 16 3.62 11.06 7.06
CA PHE A 16 4.21 10.19 6.05
C PHE A 16 3.20 9.84 4.96
N SER A 17 3.70 9.80 3.72
CA SER A 17 2.98 9.33 2.53
C SER A 17 3.80 8.21 1.90
N ILE A 18 3.19 7.04 1.73
CA ILE A 18 3.82 5.83 1.21
C ILE A 18 3.21 5.51 -0.14
N LYS A 19 4.07 5.28 -1.13
CA LYS A 19 3.68 4.94 -2.51
C LYS A 19 4.47 3.76 -3.02
N ASP A 20 3.78 2.88 -3.72
CA ASP A 20 4.39 1.79 -4.48
C ASP A 20 4.67 2.29 -5.89
N VAL A 21 5.95 2.33 -6.27
CA VAL A 21 6.39 2.85 -7.58
C VAL A 21 6.65 1.78 -8.63
N GLY A 22 6.63 0.50 -8.27
CA GLY A 22 7.01 -0.59 -9.15
C GLY A 22 7.51 -1.81 -8.40
N ARG A 23 7.87 -2.87 -9.14
CA ARG A 23 8.19 -4.17 -8.53
C ARG A 23 9.46 -4.18 -7.67
N ALA A 24 10.44 -3.35 -8.04
CA ALA A 24 11.71 -3.26 -7.32
C ALA A 24 12.46 -1.97 -7.69
N ILE A 25 13.42 -1.60 -6.86
CA ILE A 25 14.33 -0.48 -7.11
C ILE A 25 15.78 -0.98 -7.02
N ASP A 26 16.57 -0.66 -8.05
CA ASP A 26 18.00 -0.95 -8.06
C ASP A 26 18.75 0.00 -7.11
N MET A 27 18.94 -0.48 -5.87
CA MET A 27 19.57 0.28 -4.79
C MET A 27 20.97 0.80 -5.15
N LYS A 28 21.72 0.10 -6.01
CA LYS A 28 23.07 0.54 -6.41
C LYS A 28 23.04 1.84 -7.19
N LYS A 29 21.98 2.10 -7.96
CA LYS A 29 21.81 3.35 -8.72
C LYS A 29 21.44 4.52 -7.80
N LEU A 30 20.82 4.24 -6.66
CA LEU A 30 20.47 5.24 -5.65
C LEU A 30 21.69 5.75 -4.87
N GLU A 31 22.76 4.96 -4.80
CA GLU A 31 24.00 5.34 -4.10
C GLU A 31 24.90 6.31 -4.90
N SER A 32 24.46 6.77 -6.08
CA SER A 32 25.26 7.64 -6.94
C SER A 32 25.36 9.07 -6.38
N PRO A 33 26.58 9.65 -6.22
CA PRO A 33 26.76 11.03 -5.74
C PRO A 33 26.01 12.09 -6.58
N ALA A 34 25.85 11.83 -7.87
CA ALA A 34 25.11 12.70 -8.78
C ALA A 34 23.62 12.81 -8.43
N LEU A 35 23.00 11.73 -7.94
CA LEU A 35 21.61 11.68 -7.56
C LEU A 35 21.36 12.48 -6.27
N TYR A 36 22.25 12.37 -5.29
CA TYR A 36 22.22 13.22 -4.08
C TYR A 36 22.36 14.70 -4.42
N ALA A 37 23.26 15.05 -5.35
CA ALA A 37 23.42 16.43 -5.80
C ALA A 37 22.17 16.97 -6.52
N ARG A 38 21.48 16.15 -7.34
CA ARG A 38 20.24 16.54 -8.04
C ARG A 38 19.06 16.77 -7.09
N LEU A 39 19.02 16.05 -5.97
CA LEU A 39 17.96 16.18 -4.97
C LEU A 39 18.23 17.30 -3.94
N SER A 40 19.36 18.01 -4.05
CA SER A 40 19.87 18.95 -3.03
C SER A 40 19.96 18.32 -1.63
N GLY A 41 20.19 17.01 -1.57
CA GLY A 41 20.08 16.25 -0.33
C GLY A 41 21.42 15.88 0.27
N LYS A 42 21.50 15.86 1.61
CA LYS A 42 22.61 15.20 2.32
C LYS A 42 22.29 13.72 2.46
N LYS A 43 23.27 12.85 2.22
CA LYS A 43 23.18 11.44 2.61
C LYS A 43 23.09 11.40 4.14
N LEU A 44 21.91 11.07 4.66
CA LEU A 44 21.79 10.63 6.03
C LEU A 44 22.21 9.17 6.03
N GLY A 45 23.23 8.80 6.82
CA GLY A 45 23.38 7.39 7.19
C GLY A 45 22.07 6.94 7.86
N SER A 46 21.64 5.69 7.67
CA SER A 46 20.44 5.17 8.32
C SER A 46 20.40 5.62 9.78
N PRO A 47 19.48 6.52 10.17
CA PRO A 47 19.08 6.57 11.55
C PRO A 47 18.21 5.31 11.64
N LEU A 48 18.67 4.25 12.26
CA LEU A 48 18.43 4.10 13.68
C LEU A 48 19.28 2.94 14.16
N PRO A 49 19.94 3.04 15.32
CA PRO A 49 19.95 1.89 16.17
C PRO A 49 18.49 1.66 16.57
N LEU A 50 17.91 0.55 16.12
CA LEU A 50 16.82 -0.10 16.85
C LEU A 50 17.16 -0.05 18.35
N ARG A 51 16.16 0.08 19.24
CA ARG A 51 16.39 0.06 20.69
C ARG A 51 17.48 -0.93 21.08
N LYS A 52 18.26 -0.57 22.10
CA LYS A 52 19.47 -1.31 22.53
C LYS A 52 19.24 -2.82 22.79
N ASP A 53 17.98 -3.21 23.03
CA ASP A 53 17.53 -4.58 23.29
C ASP A 53 16.67 -5.20 22.18
N THR A 54 16.51 -4.52 21.04
CA THR A 54 15.84 -5.09 19.88
C THR A 54 16.70 -6.24 19.32
N PRO A 55 16.16 -7.46 19.16
CA PRO A 55 16.97 -8.59 18.74
C PRO A 55 17.70 -8.32 17.43
N THR A 56 19.00 -8.57 17.37
CA THR A 56 19.81 -8.41 16.15
C THR A 56 19.37 -9.31 14.99
N SER A 57 18.43 -10.24 15.23
CA SER A 57 17.78 -11.06 14.20
C SER A 57 16.63 -10.37 13.47
N LEU A 58 16.26 -9.14 13.86
CA LEU A 58 15.25 -8.32 13.18
C LEU A 58 15.77 -7.91 11.79
N ALA A 59 15.33 -8.60 10.75
CA ALA A 59 15.64 -8.28 9.36
C ALA A 59 14.69 -7.20 8.82
N LEU A 60 14.77 -5.99 9.39
CA LEU A 60 13.98 -4.87 8.85
C LEU A 60 14.46 -4.51 7.44
N PRO A 61 13.55 -4.05 6.57
CA PRO A 61 13.95 -3.48 5.30
C PRO A 61 14.95 -2.35 5.54
N GLN A 62 16.05 -2.31 4.76
CA GLN A 62 17.03 -1.23 4.83
C GLN A 62 16.82 -0.26 3.67
N PRO A 63 16.06 0.82 3.87
CA PRO A 63 15.84 1.80 2.82
C PRO A 63 17.07 2.69 2.61
N VAL A 64 17.14 3.30 1.43
CA VAL A 64 18.03 4.43 1.16
C VAL A 64 17.32 5.72 1.57
N TRP A 65 17.98 6.52 2.40
CA TRP A 65 17.42 7.76 2.94
C TRP A 65 17.89 8.99 2.15
N PHE A 66 16.95 9.88 1.86
CA PHE A 66 17.19 11.18 1.24
C PHE A 66 16.67 12.27 2.18
N ALA A 67 17.51 13.21 2.58
CA ALA A 67 17.06 14.43 3.26
C ALA A 67 16.91 15.55 2.22
N PHE A 68 15.84 16.33 2.30
CA PHE A 68 15.65 17.51 1.45
C PHE A 68 16.00 18.79 2.23
N GLU A 69 15.94 19.94 1.54
CA GLU A 69 16.09 21.25 2.17
C GLU A 69 14.95 21.49 3.18
N GLU A 70 15.30 22.07 4.33
CA GLU A 70 14.32 22.48 5.34
C GLU A 70 13.41 23.59 4.79
N VAL A 71 12.15 23.56 5.20
CA VAL A 71 11.13 24.55 4.80
C VAL A 71 10.47 25.15 6.03
N GLU A 72 9.97 26.38 5.90
CA GLU A 72 9.23 27.01 6.98
C GLU A 72 7.76 26.58 6.92
N ALA A 73 7.15 26.42 8.08
CA ALA A 73 5.72 26.19 8.20
C ALA A 73 5.11 27.05 9.31
N GLU A 74 3.95 27.60 9.04
CA GLU A 74 3.21 28.43 9.99
C GLU A 74 2.83 27.61 11.23
N GLY A 75 3.15 28.10 12.43
CA GLY A 75 2.97 27.38 13.70
C GLY A 75 4.03 26.30 13.99
N LEU A 76 4.52 25.59 12.98
CA LEU A 76 5.49 24.48 13.10
C LEU A 76 6.97 24.92 13.01
N GLY A 77 7.24 26.19 12.72
CA GLY A 77 8.60 26.69 12.56
C GLY A 77 9.30 26.03 11.38
N LYS A 78 10.31 25.20 11.64
CA LYS A 78 11.05 24.47 10.60
C LYS A 78 10.49 23.05 10.42
N VAL A 79 10.21 22.69 9.18
CA VAL A 79 9.87 21.33 8.77
C VAL A 79 11.08 20.72 8.06
N TYR A 80 11.36 19.46 8.39
CA TYR A 80 12.46 18.66 7.86
C TYR A 80 11.90 17.56 6.95
N PRO A 81 11.89 17.77 5.62
CA PRO A 81 11.40 16.79 4.68
C PRO A 81 12.47 15.74 4.40
N SER A 82 12.06 14.48 4.30
CA SER A 82 12.94 13.37 3.91
C SER A 82 12.17 12.32 3.11
N ALA A 83 12.90 11.37 2.51
CA ALA A 83 12.33 10.22 1.85
C ALA A 83 13.09 8.94 2.20
N LYS A 84 12.38 7.83 2.28
CA LYS A 84 12.91 6.48 2.38
C LYS A 84 12.53 5.72 1.11
N VAL A 85 13.50 5.10 0.47
CA VAL A 85 13.29 4.29 -0.74
C VAL A 85 13.68 2.85 -0.45
N TYR A 86 12.73 1.94 -0.63
CA TYR A 86 12.87 0.52 -0.34
C TYR A 86 13.13 -0.28 -1.63
N ASN A 87 13.75 -1.46 -1.49
CA ASN A 87 14.17 -2.28 -2.64
C ASN A 87 13.00 -2.95 -3.36
N ASP A 88 11.90 -3.14 -2.66
CA ASP A 88 10.65 -3.75 -3.10
C ASP A 88 9.73 -2.78 -3.87
N GLY A 89 10.09 -1.49 -3.95
CA GLY A 89 9.30 -0.50 -4.68
C GLY A 89 8.57 0.51 -3.80
N ALA A 90 8.60 0.36 -2.48
CA ALA A 90 8.03 1.37 -1.60
C ALA A 90 8.88 2.65 -1.58
N VAL A 91 8.20 3.78 -1.59
CA VAL A 91 8.78 5.10 -1.36
C VAL A 91 7.94 5.82 -0.33
N THR A 92 8.56 6.19 0.78
CA THR A 92 7.94 7.00 1.84
C THR A 92 8.48 8.41 1.78
N ILE A 93 7.61 9.42 1.71
CA ILE A 93 7.95 10.82 2.00
C ILE A 93 7.56 11.12 3.44
N LEU A 94 8.48 11.73 4.19
CA LEU A 94 8.30 12.06 5.61
C LEU A 94 8.48 13.56 5.82
N LEU A 95 7.53 14.21 6.49
CA LEU A 95 7.55 15.61 6.86
C LEU A 95 7.49 15.73 8.39
N ARG A 96 8.55 16.25 9.01
CA ARG A 96 8.63 16.41 10.48
C ARG A 96 8.73 17.86 10.87
N GLY A 97 7.85 18.35 11.74
CA GLY A 97 7.88 19.72 12.26
C GLY A 97 7.54 19.77 13.74
N LYS A 98 8.10 20.74 14.48
CA LYS A 98 7.87 20.91 15.93
C LYS A 98 7.35 22.28 16.23
N GLY A 99 6.27 22.37 16.99
CA GLY A 99 5.72 23.64 17.43
C GLY A 99 5.03 23.53 18.78
N TYR A 100 4.66 24.69 19.31
CA TYR A 100 3.82 24.79 20.49
C TYR A 100 2.38 24.99 20.04
N PHE A 101 1.51 24.04 20.38
CA PHE A 101 0.11 24.05 19.94
C PHE A 101 -0.83 23.87 21.12
N LYS A 102 -1.96 24.57 21.05
CA LYS A 102 -3.13 24.20 21.84
C LYS A 102 -3.82 22.99 21.21
N LEU A 103 -4.58 22.22 22.00
CA LEU A 103 -5.23 21.00 21.49
C LEU A 103 -6.26 21.29 20.39
N ASP A 104 -6.98 22.40 20.49
CA ASP A 104 -7.97 22.88 19.52
C ASP A 104 -7.33 23.40 18.23
N GLU A 105 -6.05 23.77 18.26
CA GLU A 105 -5.31 24.19 17.08
C GLU A 105 -4.86 22.99 16.23
N LEU A 106 -4.70 21.80 16.83
CA LEU A 106 -4.11 20.63 16.16
C LEU A 106 -5.00 20.03 15.06
N GLY A 107 -6.33 20.00 15.27
CA GLY A 107 -7.26 19.37 14.33
C GLY A 107 -7.24 20.02 12.93
N PRO A 108 -7.33 21.35 12.83
CA PRO A 108 -7.23 22.04 11.55
C PRO A 108 -5.88 21.88 10.81
N LEU A 109 -4.79 21.50 11.48
CA LEU A 109 -3.45 21.48 10.88
C LEU A 109 -3.29 20.40 9.81
N SER A 110 -4.04 19.30 9.89
CA SER A 110 -3.98 18.23 8.89
C SER A 110 -4.38 18.71 7.49
N HIS A 111 -5.30 19.68 7.41
CA HIS A 111 -5.85 20.19 6.15
C HIS A 111 -5.42 21.63 5.82
N SER A 112 -4.70 22.30 6.73
CA SER A 112 -4.30 23.69 6.55
C SER A 112 -3.05 23.81 5.66
N PRO A 113 -2.96 24.83 4.78
CA PRO A 113 -1.77 25.08 3.98
C PRO A 113 -0.69 25.77 4.82
N LEU A 114 0.00 24.99 5.65
CA LEU A 114 0.97 25.50 6.63
C LEU A 114 2.37 25.69 6.04
N ILE A 115 2.78 24.87 5.09
CA ILE A 115 4.16 24.80 4.59
C ILE A 115 4.39 25.91 3.55
N LYS A 116 5.38 26.76 3.79
CA LYS A 116 5.76 27.87 2.89
C LYS A 116 6.99 27.49 2.08
N SER A 117 6.84 27.47 0.76
CA SER A 117 7.94 27.20 -0.17
C SER A 117 7.75 28.01 -1.46
N GLN A 118 8.80 28.73 -1.88
CA GLN A 118 8.81 29.49 -3.14
C GLN A 118 7.60 30.45 -3.32
N ASN A 119 7.19 31.14 -2.26
CA ASN A 119 6.01 32.05 -2.21
C ASN A 119 4.64 31.38 -2.33
N TYR A 120 4.57 30.05 -2.23
CA TYR A 120 3.32 29.31 -2.15
C TYR A 120 3.17 28.66 -0.77
N SER A 121 1.91 28.49 -0.35
CA SER A 121 1.55 27.71 0.83
C SER A 121 0.99 26.35 0.40
N TYR A 122 1.42 25.29 1.07
CA TYR A 122 1.07 23.91 0.78
C TYR A 122 0.53 23.22 2.04
N THR A 123 -0.41 22.31 1.85
CA THR A 123 -0.74 21.30 2.86
C THR A 123 0.40 20.29 2.98
N PHE A 124 0.39 19.44 4.02
CA PHE A 124 1.34 18.33 4.13
C PHE A 124 1.26 17.41 2.91
N GLU A 125 0.06 17.04 2.49
CA GLU A 125 -0.20 16.15 1.35
C GLU A 125 0.32 16.76 0.04
N ASP A 126 -0.03 18.01 -0.28
CA ASP A 126 0.41 18.67 -1.52
C ASP A 126 1.93 18.78 -1.60
N PHE A 127 2.56 19.12 -0.47
CA PHE A 127 4.00 19.25 -0.40
C PHE A 127 4.71 17.89 -0.52
N ALA A 128 4.18 16.85 0.15
CA ALA A 128 4.68 15.49 0.03
C ALA A 128 4.57 14.97 -1.41
N ASN A 129 3.43 15.20 -2.07
CA ASN A 129 3.20 14.88 -3.48
C ASN A 129 4.21 15.55 -4.42
N ARG A 130 4.54 16.82 -4.17
CA ARG A 130 5.56 17.54 -4.92
C ARG A 130 6.96 16.95 -4.72
N LEU A 131 7.34 16.64 -3.48
CA LEU A 131 8.63 16.02 -3.18
C LEU A 131 8.75 14.63 -3.79
N PHE A 132 7.68 13.83 -3.70
CA PHE A 132 7.60 12.53 -4.34
C PHE A 132 7.80 12.64 -5.86
N GLY A 133 7.13 13.59 -6.53
CA GLY A 133 7.31 13.79 -7.97
C GLY A 133 8.76 14.12 -8.36
N ARG A 134 9.42 15.00 -7.58
CA ARG A 134 10.85 15.33 -7.77
C ARG A 134 11.75 14.12 -7.57
N LEU A 135 11.48 13.31 -6.54
CA LEU A 135 12.22 12.10 -6.27
C LEU A 135 12.05 11.08 -7.40
N LEU A 136 10.81 10.86 -7.83
CA LEU A 136 10.46 9.93 -8.91
C LEU A 136 11.13 10.33 -10.24
N ASP A 137 11.18 11.62 -10.56
CA ASP A 137 11.92 12.14 -11.73
C ASP A 137 13.43 11.85 -11.64
N ALA A 138 14.00 11.83 -10.43
CA ALA A 138 15.41 11.57 -10.21
C ALA A 138 15.78 10.08 -10.19
N ILE A 139 14.90 9.23 -9.65
CA ILE A 139 15.15 7.79 -9.46
C ILE A 139 14.55 6.92 -10.58
N GLY A 140 13.86 7.49 -11.57
CA GLY A 140 13.11 6.74 -12.59
C GLY A 140 13.90 5.61 -13.28
N ASP A 141 15.17 5.84 -13.60
CA ASP A 141 16.05 4.83 -14.25
C ASP A 141 16.43 3.65 -13.32
N ALA A 142 16.17 3.77 -12.02
CA ALA A 142 16.40 2.73 -11.02
C ALA A 142 15.17 1.85 -10.78
N ILE A 143 13.98 2.28 -11.20
CA ILE A 143 12.73 1.56 -10.99
C ILE A 143 12.62 0.41 -12.00
N ILE A 144 12.35 -0.79 -11.50
CA ILE A 144 12.13 -2.01 -12.28
C ILE A 144 10.64 -2.26 -12.33
N ASP A 145 10.09 -2.45 -13.55
CA ASP A 145 8.65 -2.63 -13.79
C ASP A 145 7.81 -1.52 -13.12
N GLY A 146 8.15 -0.27 -13.44
CA GLY A 146 7.52 0.91 -12.85
C GLY A 146 6.03 1.04 -13.15
N ILE A 147 5.30 1.57 -12.17
CA ILE A 147 3.87 1.85 -12.26
C ILE A 147 3.66 3.25 -12.86
N GLU A 148 2.68 3.38 -13.76
CA GLU A 148 2.29 4.68 -14.29
C GLU A 148 1.78 5.60 -13.17
N ARG A 149 2.16 6.88 -13.20
CA ARG A 149 1.81 7.85 -12.14
C ARG A 149 0.32 7.91 -11.80
N SER A 150 -0.56 7.73 -12.79
CA SER A 150 -2.01 7.75 -12.60
C SER A 150 -2.56 6.54 -11.85
N ASN A 151 -1.77 5.47 -11.71
CA ASN A 151 -2.16 4.21 -11.10
C ASN A 151 -1.46 3.94 -9.77
N LEU A 152 -0.55 4.82 -9.35
CA LEU A 152 0.10 4.73 -8.04
C LEU A 152 -0.97 4.71 -6.96
N GLN A 153 -0.89 3.70 -6.08
CA GLN A 153 -1.64 3.73 -4.83
C GLN A 153 -0.84 4.52 -3.81
N GLU A 154 -1.54 5.09 -2.84
CA GLU A 154 -0.96 5.90 -1.78
C GLU A 154 -1.68 5.60 -0.47
N GLU A 155 -0.91 5.51 0.61
CA GLU A 155 -1.41 5.58 1.98
C GLU A 155 -0.70 6.73 2.70
N HIS A 156 -1.43 7.45 3.53
CA HIS A 156 -0.89 8.56 4.31
C HIS A 156 -1.24 8.39 5.78
N TYR A 157 -0.41 8.96 6.64
CA TYR A 157 -0.61 8.87 8.07
C TYR A 157 0.00 10.07 8.78
N LEU A 158 -0.65 10.55 9.83
CA LEU A 158 -0.21 11.69 10.62
C LEU A 158 -0.10 11.32 12.11
N ALA A 159 1.12 11.39 12.63
CA ALA A 159 1.40 11.19 14.05
C ALA A 159 1.48 12.52 14.80
N TYR A 160 0.68 12.65 15.85
CA TYR A 160 0.75 13.73 16.83
C TYR A 160 1.61 13.26 18.02
N CYS A 161 2.88 13.67 18.04
CA CYS A 161 3.84 13.25 19.06
C CYS A 161 4.00 14.36 20.12
N PHE A 162 3.35 14.20 21.27
CA PHE A 162 3.43 15.12 22.39
C PHE A 162 4.72 14.87 23.19
N LEU A 163 5.55 15.91 23.24
CA LEU A 163 6.88 15.90 23.87
C LEU A 163 6.84 16.44 25.30
N GLU A 164 5.79 17.18 25.63
CA GLU A 164 5.53 17.73 26.96
C GLU A 164 4.03 17.57 27.27
N TYR A 165 3.71 17.22 28.52
CA TYR A 165 2.34 17.06 28.98
C TYR A 165 2.25 17.32 30.49
N PRO A 166 1.14 17.95 30.97
CA PRO A 166 1.06 18.49 32.33
C PRO A 166 0.83 17.42 33.41
N GLU A 167 0.36 16.25 33.02
CA GLU A 167 -0.02 15.14 33.90
C GLU A 167 0.16 13.80 33.18
N HIS A 168 -0.06 12.69 33.88
CA HIS A 168 0.05 11.35 33.29
C HIS A 168 -0.78 11.25 31.99
N PRO A 169 -0.22 10.73 30.87
CA PRO A 169 -0.87 10.75 29.56
C PRO A 169 -2.30 10.21 29.56
N GLY A 170 -2.54 9.10 30.28
CA GLY A 170 -3.87 8.52 30.40
C GLY A 170 -4.90 9.46 31.05
N ALA A 171 -4.52 10.21 32.09
CA ALA A 171 -5.40 11.18 32.73
C ALA A 171 -5.64 12.39 31.81
N PHE A 172 -4.59 12.85 31.15
CA PHE A 172 -4.65 13.95 30.21
C PHE A 172 -5.59 13.65 29.03
N VAL A 173 -5.48 12.44 28.45
CA VAL A 173 -6.38 11.96 27.39
C VAL A 173 -7.82 11.90 27.87
N GLN A 174 -8.08 11.45 29.10
CA GLN A 174 -9.46 11.42 29.64
C GLN A 174 -10.03 12.82 29.85
N ASN A 175 -9.22 13.77 30.32
CA ASN A 175 -9.64 15.16 30.56
C ASN A 175 -10.03 15.89 29.27
N TYR A 176 -9.37 15.57 28.15
CA TYR A 176 -9.62 16.18 26.83
C TYR A 176 -10.08 15.16 25.79
N ARG A 177 -10.79 14.11 26.23
CA ARG A 177 -11.17 12.94 25.42
C ARG A 177 -11.91 13.27 24.12
N HIS A 178 -12.74 14.32 24.13
CA HIS A 178 -13.47 14.76 22.95
C HIS A 178 -12.50 15.22 21.85
N ILE A 179 -11.51 16.04 22.21
CA ILE A 179 -10.53 16.58 21.27
C ILE A 179 -9.62 15.47 20.75
N PHE A 180 -9.12 14.60 21.63
CA PHE A 180 -8.25 13.49 21.20
C PHE A 180 -8.97 12.48 20.32
N ALA A 181 -10.24 12.19 20.58
CA ALA A 181 -11.03 11.35 19.70
C ALA A 181 -11.22 12.00 18.32
N SER A 182 -11.53 13.30 18.27
CA SER A 182 -11.65 14.05 17.01
C SER A 182 -10.32 14.07 16.23
N LEU A 183 -9.19 14.26 16.92
CA LEU A 183 -7.85 14.22 16.31
C LEU A 183 -7.52 12.86 15.68
N LEU A 184 -7.88 11.75 16.34
CA LEU A 184 -7.65 10.40 15.80
C LEU A 184 -8.54 10.09 14.60
N ILE A 185 -9.82 10.46 14.69
CA ILE A 185 -10.80 10.23 13.62
C ILE A 185 -10.52 11.14 12.40
N GLY A 186 -9.80 12.26 12.61
CA GLY A 186 -9.53 13.26 11.56
C GLY A 186 -10.70 14.22 11.33
N GLU A 187 -11.61 14.34 12.30
CA GLU A 187 -12.74 15.27 12.24
C GLU A 187 -12.40 16.57 12.97
N PRO A 188 -12.89 17.74 12.50
CA PRO A 188 -12.72 18.99 13.23
C PRO A 188 -13.42 18.92 14.59
N ASP A 189 -12.87 19.58 15.62
CA ASP A 189 -13.40 19.55 16.98
C ASP A 189 -14.85 20.09 17.11
N SER A 190 -15.33 20.83 16.10
CA SER A 190 -16.74 21.23 16.01
C SER A 190 -17.72 20.05 15.85
N THR A 191 -17.23 18.89 15.43
CA THR A 191 -18.04 17.68 15.23
C THR A 191 -18.35 17.07 16.60
N LEU A 192 -19.61 17.18 17.03
CA LEU A 192 -20.10 16.56 18.26
C LEU A 192 -20.14 15.03 18.12
N LEU A 193 -19.01 14.38 18.44
CA LEU A 193 -18.90 12.93 18.41
C LEU A 193 -19.80 12.28 19.47
N HIS A 194 -20.47 11.20 19.08
CA HIS A 194 -21.24 10.39 20.01
C HIS A 194 -20.30 9.68 21.01
N GLU A 195 -20.76 9.52 22.25
CA GLU A 195 -19.98 8.93 23.34
C GLU A 195 -19.37 7.57 22.99
N THR A 196 -20.11 6.73 22.27
CA THR A 196 -19.62 5.41 21.84
C THR A 196 -18.46 5.50 20.84
N GLN A 197 -18.43 6.54 19.99
CA GLN A 197 -17.33 6.75 19.05
C GLN A 197 -16.08 7.26 19.77
N ILE A 198 -16.26 8.17 20.75
CA ILE A 198 -15.16 8.65 21.59
C ILE A 198 -14.53 7.48 22.35
N GLN A 199 -15.35 6.62 22.96
CA GLN A 199 -14.86 5.44 23.67
C GLN A 199 -14.15 4.45 22.74
N ALA A 200 -14.66 4.27 21.52
CA ALA A 200 -14.06 3.37 20.54
C ALA A 200 -12.71 3.89 20.02
N ALA A 201 -12.62 5.17 19.67
CA ALA A 201 -11.40 5.80 19.16
C ALA A 201 -10.27 5.80 20.20
N LEU A 202 -10.61 6.04 21.47
CA LEU A 202 -9.64 6.05 22.58
C LEU A 202 -9.42 4.68 23.23
N ALA A 203 -10.00 3.61 22.67
CA ALA A 203 -9.89 2.28 23.23
C ALA A 203 -8.49 1.69 23.02
N ARG A 204 -8.06 0.86 23.99
CA ARG A 204 -6.83 0.04 23.91
C ARG A 204 -5.55 0.86 23.65
N PRO A 205 -5.23 1.84 24.52
CA PRO A 205 -3.94 2.50 24.44
C PRO A 205 -2.80 1.52 24.72
N PHE A 206 -1.62 1.82 24.15
CA PHE A 206 -0.37 1.10 24.40
C PHE A 206 0.55 1.96 25.26
N SER A 207 1.15 1.37 26.27
CA SER A 207 2.21 1.99 27.08
C SER A 207 3.31 0.98 27.29
N TYR A 208 4.56 1.38 27.08
CA TYR A 208 5.75 0.59 27.41
C TYR A 208 6.28 0.98 28.79
N ARG A 209 6.26 2.28 29.11
CA ARG A 209 6.65 2.85 30.39
C ARG A 209 5.43 3.40 31.13
N SER A 210 5.60 3.76 32.39
CA SER A 210 4.55 4.42 33.16
C SER A 210 4.28 5.87 32.75
N ASP A 211 5.12 6.43 31.88
CA ASP A 211 5.06 7.83 31.46
C ASP A 211 4.77 8.00 29.96
N ASP A 212 4.60 6.92 29.19
CA ASP A 212 4.28 6.97 27.76
C ASP A 212 2.87 6.44 27.45
N LEU A 213 2.37 6.79 26.26
CA LEU A 213 1.07 6.34 25.78
C LEU A 213 0.98 6.50 24.26
N ALA A 214 0.53 5.48 23.55
CA ALA A 214 0.24 5.53 22.13
C ALA A 214 -1.18 5.05 21.85
N ILE A 215 -1.91 5.77 21.00
CA ILE A 215 -3.24 5.43 20.53
C ILE A 215 -3.22 5.54 19.01
N PHE A 216 -3.75 4.52 18.33
CA PHE A 216 -3.68 4.37 16.88
C PHE A 216 -5.08 4.34 16.29
N ASP A 217 -5.23 4.98 15.13
CA ASP A 217 -6.40 4.92 14.25
C ASP A 217 -5.95 4.69 12.79
N MET A 218 -6.88 4.77 11.84
CA MET A 218 -6.68 4.51 10.41
C MET A 218 -5.63 5.42 9.78
N ASP A 219 -5.76 6.74 9.94
CA ASP A 219 -4.89 7.72 9.28
C ASP A 219 -4.09 8.56 10.30
N HIS A 220 -4.34 8.37 11.60
CA HIS A 220 -3.76 9.18 12.65
C HIS A 220 -3.32 8.34 13.85
N CYS A 221 -2.29 8.82 14.55
CA CYS A 221 -1.99 8.34 15.89
C CYS A 221 -1.64 9.49 16.83
N ILE A 222 -1.81 9.23 18.12
CA ILE A 222 -1.33 10.09 19.19
C ILE A 222 -0.26 9.33 19.95
N ILE A 223 0.89 9.95 20.15
CA ILE A 223 2.00 9.40 20.91
C ILE A 223 2.40 10.41 21.98
N PHE A 224 2.47 9.99 23.23
CA PHE A 224 3.03 10.74 24.35
C PHE A 224 4.34 10.09 24.74
N ASP A 225 5.45 10.83 24.58
CA ASP A 225 6.76 10.38 25.03
C ASP A 225 7.70 11.58 25.23
N ALA A 226 7.92 11.95 26.49
CA ALA A 226 8.83 13.03 26.87
C ALA A 226 10.32 12.73 26.56
N GLN A 227 10.71 11.46 26.43
CA GLN A 227 12.08 11.06 26.07
C GLN A 227 12.33 11.11 24.55
N HIS A 228 11.28 11.36 23.77
CA HIS A 228 11.34 11.40 22.30
C HIS A 228 11.78 10.07 21.67
N ASP A 229 11.44 8.94 22.31
CA ASP A 229 11.85 7.58 21.93
C ASP A 229 10.70 6.78 21.28
N TYR A 230 10.20 7.28 20.16
CA TYR A 230 9.05 6.69 19.44
C TYR A 230 9.35 6.35 17.97
N GLU A 231 10.61 6.43 17.53
CA GLU A 231 10.95 6.17 16.13
C GLU A 231 10.70 4.70 15.74
N ASP A 232 10.92 3.75 16.66
CA ASP A 232 10.56 2.34 16.45
C ASP A 232 9.05 2.17 16.26
N ILE A 233 8.22 2.95 16.97
CA ILE A 233 6.76 2.95 16.78
C ILE A 233 6.43 3.48 15.38
N LEU A 234 7.01 4.61 14.96
CA LEU A 234 6.80 5.17 13.62
C LEU A 234 7.21 4.19 12.51
N LEU A 235 8.30 3.45 12.69
CA LEU A 235 8.73 2.42 11.76
C LEU A 235 7.71 1.30 11.64
N ILE A 236 7.12 0.86 12.75
CA ILE A 236 6.05 -0.15 12.74
C ILE A 236 4.78 0.38 12.08
N ILE A 237 4.42 1.64 12.31
CA ILE A 237 3.28 2.28 11.62
C ILE A 237 3.52 2.35 10.11
N GLU A 238 4.71 2.78 9.70
CA GLU A 238 5.12 2.82 8.29
C GLU A 238 5.01 1.43 7.65
N HIS A 239 5.52 0.39 8.33
CA HIS A 239 5.45 -0.99 7.84
C HIS A 239 4.02 -1.53 7.74
N ALA A 240 3.15 -1.19 8.69
CA ALA A 240 1.74 -1.58 8.64
C ALA A 240 0.97 -0.88 7.51
N ASN A 241 1.27 0.41 7.26
CA ASN A 241 0.69 1.14 6.12
C ASN A 241 1.20 0.58 4.79
N TYR A 242 2.48 0.21 4.69
CA TYR A 242 3.02 -0.48 3.54
C TYR A 242 2.29 -1.80 3.26
N ARG A 243 2.04 -2.61 4.30
CA ARG A 243 1.25 -3.84 4.20
C ARG A 243 -0.16 -3.58 3.62
N LEU A 244 -0.83 -2.53 4.08
CA LEU A 244 -2.14 -2.15 3.57
C LEU A 244 -2.07 -1.71 2.10
N LEU A 245 -1.09 -0.88 1.77
CA LEU A 245 -0.85 -0.38 0.41
C LEU A 245 -0.67 -1.51 -0.60
N GLU A 246 0.19 -2.49 -0.30
CA GLU A 246 0.42 -3.64 -1.19
C GLU A 246 -0.85 -4.47 -1.39
N LEU A 247 -1.60 -4.74 -0.32
CA LEU A 247 -2.86 -5.49 -0.41
C LEU A 247 -3.89 -4.79 -1.30
N ARG A 248 -4.02 -3.46 -1.18
CA ARG A 248 -4.92 -2.66 -2.02
C ARG A 248 -4.45 -2.57 -3.46
N ALA A 249 -3.15 -2.41 -3.69
CA ALA A 249 -2.56 -2.42 -5.02
C ALA A 249 -2.82 -3.77 -5.72
N LEU A 250 -2.63 -4.87 -4.99
CA LEU A 250 -2.88 -6.21 -5.50
C LEU A 250 -4.36 -6.46 -5.79
N ASP A 251 -5.26 -6.06 -4.88
CA ASP A 251 -6.71 -6.17 -5.06
C ASP A 251 -7.15 -5.42 -6.34
N ARG A 252 -6.70 -4.17 -6.52
CA ARG A 252 -7.01 -3.35 -7.70
C ARG A 252 -6.43 -3.94 -8.99
N LEU A 253 -5.22 -4.48 -8.94
CA LEU A 253 -4.61 -5.13 -10.09
C LEU A 253 -5.44 -6.35 -10.51
N LEU A 254 -5.87 -7.18 -9.54
CA LEU A 254 -6.69 -8.35 -9.82
C LEU A 254 -8.07 -7.98 -10.38
N ASP A 255 -8.72 -6.91 -9.90
CA ASP A 255 -9.95 -6.37 -10.49
C ASP A 255 -9.77 -6.10 -11.98
N LEU A 256 -8.75 -5.30 -12.33
CA LEU A 256 -8.50 -4.92 -13.73
C LEU A 256 -8.28 -6.15 -14.63
N ARG A 257 -7.63 -7.19 -14.09
CA ARG A 257 -7.32 -8.42 -14.84
C ARG A 257 -8.52 -9.36 -14.93
N LEU A 258 -9.39 -9.38 -13.93
CA LEU A 258 -10.68 -10.07 -14.01
C LEU A 258 -11.57 -9.43 -15.08
N ASP A 259 -11.65 -8.09 -15.13
CA ASP A 259 -12.38 -7.35 -16.16
C ASP A 259 -11.83 -7.60 -17.58
N GLU A 260 -10.50 -7.73 -17.72
CA GLU A 260 -9.87 -8.14 -18.98
C GLU A 260 -10.22 -9.58 -19.36
N ALA A 261 -10.17 -10.50 -18.39
CA ALA A 261 -10.49 -11.91 -18.61
C ALA A 261 -11.96 -12.08 -19.03
N GLU A 262 -12.90 -11.39 -18.39
CA GLU A 262 -14.32 -11.41 -18.75
C GLU A 262 -14.55 -10.88 -20.18
N ARG A 263 -13.94 -9.74 -20.53
CA ARG A 263 -13.99 -9.19 -21.90
C ARG A 263 -13.43 -10.17 -22.92
N ASP A 264 -12.37 -10.90 -22.58
CA ASP A 264 -11.84 -11.92 -23.48
C ASP A 264 -12.82 -13.09 -23.65
N LEU A 265 -13.47 -13.57 -22.59
CA LEU A 265 -14.49 -14.64 -22.68
C LEU A 265 -15.67 -14.24 -23.58
N THR A 266 -16.13 -12.99 -23.49
CA THR A 266 -17.23 -12.47 -24.33
C THR A 266 -16.81 -12.39 -25.80
N VAL A 267 -15.60 -11.91 -26.10
CA VAL A 267 -15.04 -11.83 -27.46
C VAL A 267 -14.78 -13.22 -28.07
N TYR A 268 -14.40 -14.21 -27.26
CA TYR A 268 -14.19 -15.59 -27.71
C TYR A 268 -15.48 -16.43 -27.83
N GLY A 269 -16.65 -15.80 -27.64
CA GLY A 269 -17.93 -16.39 -28.04
C GLY A 269 -18.54 -17.34 -27.01
N ILE A 270 -18.41 -17.04 -25.72
CA ILE A 270 -19.21 -17.67 -24.66
C ILE A 270 -20.56 -16.93 -24.45
N GLU A 271 -20.85 -15.89 -25.24
CA GLU A 271 -22.25 -15.50 -25.44
C GLU A 271 -22.98 -16.58 -26.26
N LYS A 272 -23.62 -17.49 -25.53
CA LYS A 272 -24.70 -18.32 -26.06
C LYS A 272 -25.71 -17.41 -26.77
N ASN A 273 -25.92 -17.68 -28.06
CA ASN A 273 -27.07 -17.24 -28.85
C ASN A 273 -27.19 -15.74 -29.17
N LYS A 274 -26.42 -15.26 -30.16
CA LYS A 274 -27.01 -14.36 -31.17
C LYS A 274 -26.57 -14.76 -32.58
N LYS A 275 -27.54 -15.31 -33.30
CA LYS A 275 -27.55 -15.64 -34.72
C LYS A 275 -26.69 -14.65 -35.54
N ARG A 276 -25.50 -15.06 -35.98
CA ARG A 276 -24.85 -14.44 -37.14
C ARG A 276 -24.17 -15.51 -37.99
N LYS A 277 -24.84 -15.84 -39.10
CA LYS A 277 -24.26 -16.53 -40.25
C LYS A 277 -23.17 -15.63 -40.83
N GLY A 278 -21.91 -16.02 -40.66
CA GLY A 278 -20.79 -15.33 -41.28
C GLY A 278 -19.49 -16.05 -40.96
N LYS A 279 -18.82 -16.57 -41.98
CA LYS A 279 -17.54 -17.30 -41.88
C LYS A 279 -16.42 -16.34 -41.45
N THR A 280 -16.23 -16.14 -40.15
CA THR A 280 -14.99 -15.56 -39.63
C THR A 280 -14.08 -16.69 -39.20
N ARG A 281 -13.04 -16.95 -40.00
CA ARG A 281 -11.96 -17.89 -39.64
C ARG A 281 -11.23 -17.33 -38.41
N LEU A 282 -11.60 -17.79 -37.22
CA LEU A 282 -10.88 -17.55 -35.97
C LEU A 282 -9.59 -18.39 -35.96
N ARG A 283 -8.55 -17.86 -36.63
CA ARG A 283 -7.19 -18.38 -36.52
C ARG A 283 -6.47 -17.63 -35.38
N GLY A 284 -6.86 -17.91 -34.14
CA GLY A 284 -6.30 -17.24 -32.96
C GLY A 284 -5.31 -18.11 -32.20
N LYS A 285 -4.00 -17.94 -32.45
CA LYS A 285 -2.92 -18.43 -31.55
C LYS A 285 -2.77 -17.57 -30.27
N THR A 286 -3.74 -16.72 -30.00
CA THR A 286 -3.73 -15.66 -28.97
C THR A 286 -4.16 -16.09 -27.56
N PRO A 287 -5.10 -17.05 -27.35
CA PRO A 287 -5.59 -17.36 -26.01
C PRO A 287 -4.52 -17.92 -25.07
N GLN A 288 -3.70 -18.87 -25.56
CA GLN A 288 -2.66 -19.54 -24.75
C GLN A 288 -1.62 -18.56 -24.15
N ARG A 289 -1.26 -17.51 -24.89
CA ARG A 289 -0.32 -16.48 -24.40
C ARG A 289 -0.96 -15.58 -23.34
N LYS A 290 -2.25 -15.25 -23.49
CA LYS A 290 -2.99 -14.46 -22.51
C LYS A 290 -3.18 -15.24 -21.19
N PHE A 291 -3.50 -16.53 -21.28
CA PHE A 291 -3.63 -17.38 -20.10
C PHE A 291 -2.32 -17.66 -19.38
N ALA A 292 -1.20 -17.79 -20.10
CA ALA A 292 0.12 -17.88 -19.47
C ALA A 292 0.45 -16.62 -18.62
N ARG A 293 -0.01 -15.44 -19.04
CA ARG A 293 0.15 -14.19 -18.26
C ARG A 293 -0.72 -14.17 -17.00
N ILE A 294 -1.94 -14.70 -17.07
CA ILE A 294 -2.83 -14.85 -15.91
C ILE A 294 -2.19 -15.77 -14.86
N GLN A 295 -1.63 -16.90 -15.30
CA GLN A 295 -0.94 -17.83 -14.39
C GLN A 295 0.31 -17.20 -13.77
N ALA A 296 1.11 -16.47 -14.56
CA ALA A 296 2.28 -15.76 -14.04
C ALA A 296 1.88 -14.74 -12.97
N LEU A 297 0.81 -13.98 -13.22
CA LEU A 297 0.29 -13.01 -12.27
C LEU A 297 -0.19 -13.67 -10.97
N ARG A 298 -0.87 -14.81 -11.06
CA ARG A 298 -1.27 -15.56 -9.88
C ARG A 298 -0.08 -15.96 -9.02
N PHE A 299 0.99 -16.48 -9.65
CA PHE A 299 2.21 -16.84 -8.91
C PHE A 299 2.86 -15.62 -8.25
N GLU A 300 2.89 -14.49 -8.94
CA GLU A 300 3.39 -13.22 -8.42
C GLU A 300 2.57 -12.73 -7.22
N ALA A 301 1.24 -12.73 -7.34
CA ALA A 301 0.32 -12.36 -6.27
C ALA A 301 0.47 -13.24 -5.02
N LEU A 302 0.58 -14.56 -5.20
CA LEU A 302 0.80 -15.49 -4.09
C LEU A 302 2.15 -15.28 -3.42
N PHE A 303 3.20 -14.97 -4.20
CA PHE A 303 4.51 -14.67 -3.66
C PHE A 303 4.50 -13.36 -2.85
N ILE A 304 3.80 -12.33 -3.32
CA ILE A 304 3.60 -11.08 -2.56
C ILE A 304 2.87 -11.37 -1.25
N LEU A 305 1.76 -12.13 -1.28
CA LEU A 305 1.03 -12.51 -0.06
C LEU A 305 1.91 -13.27 0.94
N GLU A 306 2.70 -14.23 0.47
CA GLU A 306 3.60 -15.01 1.33
C GLU A 306 4.69 -14.12 1.96
N ASN A 307 5.31 -13.24 1.16
CA ASN A 307 6.32 -12.30 1.67
C ASN A 307 5.72 -11.35 2.70
N LEU A 308 4.52 -10.86 2.42
CA LEU A 308 3.77 -10.04 3.32
C LEU A 308 3.52 -10.77 4.64
N GLU A 309 2.97 -11.98 4.64
CA GLU A 309 2.77 -12.81 5.84
C GLU A 309 4.07 -13.04 6.62
N ASN A 310 5.18 -13.26 5.93
CA ASN A 310 6.48 -13.45 6.55
C ASN A 310 7.05 -12.17 7.16
N SER A 311 6.76 -10.98 6.61
CA SER A 311 7.26 -9.71 7.15
C SER A 311 6.74 -9.43 8.57
N SER A 312 5.53 -9.91 8.90
CA SER A 312 4.97 -9.81 10.26
C SER A 312 5.79 -10.60 11.32
N LYS A 313 6.43 -11.70 10.91
CA LYS A 313 7.23 -12.57 11.79
C LYS A 313 8.60 -11.98 12.13
N ILE A 314 8.98 -10.92 11.43
CA ILE A 314 10.28 -10.28 11.56
C ILE A 314 10.32 -9.39 12.79
N ILE A 315 9.19 -9.04 13.42
CA ILE A 315 9.15 -8.15 14.59
C ILE A 315 9.59 -8.91 15.85
N GLY A 316 10.88 -8.78 16.18
CA GLY A 316 11.52 -9.46 17.32
C GLY A 316 11.24 -8.85 18.70
N ASP A 317 10.67 -7.65 18.78
CA ASP A 317 10.22 -7.06 20.04
C ASP A 317 8.74 -7.36 20.25
N TYR A 318 8.40 -7.97 21.39
CA TYR A 318 7.03 -8.30 21.76
C TYR A 318 6.11 -7.07 21.78
N PHE A 319 6.58 -5.94 22.31
CA PHE A 319 5.79 -4.71 22.38
C PHE A 319 5.49 -4.15 20.98
N LEU A 320 6.50 -4.07 20.12
CA LEU A 320 6.33 -3.64 18.73
C LEU A 320 5.44 -4.61 17.93
N GLY A 321 5.53 -5.91 18.22
CA GLY A 321 4.67 -6.94 17.60
C GLY A 321 3.20 -6.76 17.96
N GLN A 322 2.91 -6.35 19.20
CA GLN A 322 1.53 -6.03 19.61
C GLN A 322 1.00 -4.77 18.91
N ILE A 323 1.83 -3.73 18.78
CA ILE A 323 1.45 -2.51 18.03
C ILE A 323 1.16 -2.85 16.57
N TYR A 324 2.04 -3.62 15.92
CA TYR A 324 1.84 -4.04 14.53
C TYR A 324 0.55 -4.85 14.35
N SER A 325 0.30 -5.79 15.25
CA SER A 325 -0.93 -6.59 15.23
C SER A 325 -2.16 -5.70 15.39
N ARG A 326 -2.11 -4.70 16.27
CA ARG A 326 -3.20 -3.74 16.45
C ARG A 326 -3.44 -2.91 15.20
N LEU A 327 -2.40 -2.40 14.57
CA LEU A 327 -2.53 -1.64 13.32
C LEU A 327 -3.13 -2.51 12.21
N CYS A 328 -2.70 -3.77 12.10
CA CYS A 328 -3.27 -4.72 11.14
C CYS A 328 -4.76 -5.00 11.38
N GLU A 329 -5.21 -5.03 12.63
CA GLU A 329 -6.64 -5.11 12.99
C GLU A 329 -7.39 -3.84 12.57
N ILE A 330 -6.85 -2.65 12.89
CA ILE A 330 -7.44 -1.35 12.54
C ILE A 330 -7.62 -1.25 11.02
N PHE A 331 -6.56 -1.54 10.27
CA PHE A 331 -6.54 -1.51 8.80
C PHE A 331 -7.32 -2.65 8.14
N ASN A 332 -7.84 -3.60 8.92
CA ASN A 332 -8.54 -4.80 8.44
C ASN A 332 -7.74 -5.57 7.35
N THR A 333 -6.43 -5.69 7.54
CA THR A 333 -5.52 -6.32 6.57
C THR A 333 -5.89 -7.78 6.26
N GLU A 334 -6.41 -8.52 7.24
CA GLU A 334 -6.95 -9.89 7.02
C GLU A 334 -8.16 -9.90 6.08
N GLY A 335 -9.02 -8.90 6.16
CA GLY A 335 -10.16 -8.75 5.26
C GLY A 335 -9.71 -8.51 3.82
N TRP A 336 -8.70 -7.66 3.64
CA TRP A 336 -8.06 -7.42 2.35
C TRP A 336 -7.38 -8.67 1.80
N SER A 337 -6.61 -9.41 2.60
CA SER A 337 -5.97 -10.67 2.19
C SER A 337 -7.00 -11.68 1.67
N ARG A 338 -8.10 -11.87 2.42
CA ARG A 338 -9.20 -12.76 2.02
C ARG A 338 -9.88 -12.31 0.72
N SER A 339 -10.01 -11.00 0.48
CA SER A 339 -10.53 -10.48 -0.80
C SER A 339 -9.62 -10.87 -1.97
N VAL A 340 -8.32 -10.64 -1.82
CA VAL A 340 -7.30 -10.97 -2.82
C VAL A 340 -7.29 -12.47 -3.12
N GLU A 341 -7.24 -13.33 -2.10
CA GLU A 341 -7.26 -14.79 -2.24
C GLU A 341 -8.49 -15.26 -3.02
N ARG A 342 -9.68 -14.75 -2.66
CA ARG A 342 -10.92 -15.08 -3.36
C ARG A 342 -10.88 -14.68 -4.83
N ARG A 343 -10.29 -13.53 -5.17
CA ARG A 343 -10.16 -13.05 -6.56
C ARG A 343 -9.17 -13.89 -7.35
N LEU A 344 -8.09 -14.33 -6.73
CA LEU A 344 -7.15 -15.30 -7.32
C LEU A 344 -7.84 -16.64 -7.63
N ASP A 345 -8.70 -17.12 -6.74
CA ASP A 345 -9.47 -18.35 -6.95
C ASP A 345 -10.48 -18.23 -8.10
N VAL A 346 -11.18 -17.10 -8.20
CA VAL A 346 -12.08 -16.81 -9.33
C VAL A 346 -11.30 -16.77 -10.64
N LEU A 347 -10.16 -16.07 -10.65
CA LEU A 347 -9.28 -15.96 -11.82
C LEU A 347 -8.75 -17.35 -12.25
N SER A 348 -8.41 -18.20 -11.29
CA SER A 348 -8.02 -19.60 -11.54
C SER A 348 -9.15 -20.41 -12.15
N SER A 349 -10.36 -20.28 -11.61
CA SER A 349 -11.55 -21.00 -12.09
C SER A 349 -11.88 -20.63 -13.54
N VAL A 350 -11.74 -19.35 -13.90
CA VAL A 350 -11.88 -18.87 -15.28
C VAL A 350 -10.84 -19.52 -16.20
N TYR A 351 -9.58 -19.62 -15.76
CA TYR A 351 -8.52 -20.28 -16.53
C TYR A 351 -8.80 -21.77 -16.75
N ASP A 352 -9.19 -22.51 -15.70
CA ASP A 352 -9.47 -23.94 -15.79
C ASP A 352 -10.65 -24.23 -16.72
N MET A 353 -11.68 -23.38 -16.71
CA MET A 353 -12.80 -23.47 -17.64
C MET A 353 -12.34 -23.34 -19.11
N VAL A 354 -11.48 -22.36 -19.42
CA VAL A 354 -11.01 -22.16 -20.81
C VAL A 354 -10.04 -23.25 -21.25
N LYS A 355 -9.18 -23.73 -20.33
CA LYS A 355 -8.27 -24.85 -20.62
C LYS A 355 -9.06 -26.11 -20.98
N THR A 356 -10.16 -26.37 -20.28
CA THR A 356 -11.05 -27.52 -20.53
C THR A 356 -11.74 -27.40 -21.89
N ASP A 357 -12.32 -26.25 -22.25
CA ASP A 357 -12.90 -26.02 -23.59
C ASP A 357 -11.86 -26.21 -24.71
N SER A 358 -10.63 -25.74 -24.51
CA SER A 358 -9.56 -25.96 -25.50
C SER A 358 -9.15 -27.43 -25.62
N ALA A 359 -9.17 -28.19 -24.53
CA ALA A 359 -8.84 -29.62 -24.54
C ALA A 359 -9.96 -30.41 -25.24
N GLU A 360 -11.23 -30.16 -24.89
CA GLU A 360 -12.41 -30.75 -25.53
C GLU A 360 -12.43 -30.46 -27.04
N ARG A 361 -12.15 -29.23 -27.47
CA ARG A 361 -12.04 -28.89 -28.90
C ARG A 361 -10.92 -29.66 -29.61
N ARG A 362 -9.76 -29.87 -28.96
CA ARG A 362 -8.66 -30.66 -29.54
C ARG A 362 -9.06 -32.12 -29.68
N THR A 363 -9.75 -32.68 -28.68
CA THR A 363 -10.29 -34.04 -28.72
C THR A 363 -11.32 -34.18 -29.84
N LEU A 364 -12.26 -33.25 -29.97
CA LEU A 364 -13.23 -33.24 -31.08
C LEU A 364 -12.55 -33.14 -32.45
N VAL A 365 -11.51 -32.31 -32.59
CA VAL A 365 -10.74 -32.23 -33.84
C VAL A 365 -10.02 -33.55 -34.12
N LEU A 366 -9.44 -34.19 -33.11
CA LEU A 366 -8.82 -35.51 -33.25
C LEU A 366 -9.85 -36.57 -33.64
N GLU A 367 -11.06 -36.54 -33.08
CA GLU A 367 -12.16 -37.42 -33.47
C GLU A 367 -12.58 -37.19 -34.93
N ILE A 368 -12.75 -35.93 -35.35
CA ILE A 368 -13.08 -35.61 -36.74
C ILE A 368 -11.97 -36.06 -37.70
N VAL A 369 -10.70 -35.81 -37.35
CA VAL A 369 -9.55 -36.28 -38.14
C VAL A 369 -9.53 -37.80 -38.20
N PHE A 370 -9.79 -38.48 -37.09
CA PHE A 370 -9.88 -39.93 -37.02
C PHE A 370 -10.99 -40.47 -37.93
N ILE A 371 -12.19 -39.89 -37.89
CA ILE A 371 -13.32 -40.25 -38.76
C ILE A 371 -12.94 -40.06 -40.23
N ILE A 372 -12.32 -38.92 -40.59
CA ILE A 372 -11.90 -38.66 -41.98
C ILE A 372 -10.86 -39.70 -42.44
N VAL A 373 -9.84 -39.95 -41.63
CA VAL A 373 -8.72 -40.83 -42.00
C VAL A 373 -9.14 -42.30 -42.03
N CYS A 374 -9.89 -42.76 -41.02
CA CYS A 374 -10.18 -44.18 -40.85
C CYS A 374 -11.47 -44.63 -41.54
N ILE A 375 -12.42 -43.73 -41.80
CA ILE A 375 -13.72 -44.09 -42.38
C ILE A 375 -13.85 -43.53 -43.80
N VAL A 376 -13.61 -42.23 -43.99
CA VAL A 376 -13.90 -41.57 -45.27
C VAL A 376 -12.88 -41.96 -46.35
N LEU A 377 -11.58 -41.98 -46.03
CA LEU A 377 -10.54 -42.34 -47.01
C LEU A 377 -10.66 -43.78 -47.55
N PRO A 378 -10.87 -44.82 -46.72
CA PRO A 378 -11.05 -46.19 -47.23
C PRO A 378 -12.31 -46.36 -48.07
N LEU A 379 -13.42 -45.69 -47.71
CA LEU A 379 -14.66 -45.74 -48.50
C LEU A 379 -14.46 -45.14 -49.89
N ILE A 380 -13.68 -44.05 -50.01
CA ILE A 380 -13.32 -43.46 -51.31
C ILE A 380 -12.48 -44.45 -52.13
N GLN A 381 -11.52 -45.14 -51.51
CA GLN A 381 -10.69 -46.14 -52.21
C GLN A 381 -11.53 -47.33 -52.70
N ILE A 382 -12.46 -47.82 -51.89
CA ILE A 382 -13.37 -48.92 -52.26
C ILE A 382 -14.28 -48.47 -53.41
N TRP A 383 -14.83 -47.26 -53.35
CA TRP A 383 -15.68 -46.71 -54.41
C TRP A 383 -14.92 -46.52 -55.73
N GLN A 384 -13.67 -46.04 -55.67
CA GLN A 384 -12.78 -45.97 -56.84
C GLN A 384 -12.54 -47.36 -57.43
N ALA A 385 -12.26 -48.36 -56.61
CA ALA A 385 -12.08 -49.74 -57.06
C ALA A 385 -13.35 -50.37 -57.66
N LEU A 386 -14.53 -49.88 -57.27
CA LEU A 386 -15.84 -50.32 -57.77
C LEU A 386 -16.23 -49.67 -59.10
N ILE A 387 -15.75 -48.45 -59.37
CA ILE A 387 -16.00 -47.70 -60.61
C ILE A 387 -14.94 -48.00 -61.70
N LEU A 388 -13.74 -48.40 -61.29
CA LEU A 388 -12.67 -48.84 -62.19
C LEU A 388 -12.76 -50.32 -62.59
N LYS A 389 -13.87 -51.00 -62.24
CA LYS A 389 -14.30 -52.28 -62.79
C LYS A 389 -15.47 -52.07 -63.72
#